data_AF-A0A954D267-F1
#
_entry.id   AF-A0A954D267-F1
#
_cell.length_a   1.000
_cell.length_b   1.000
_cell.length_c   1.000
_cell.angle_alpha   90.00
_cell.angle_beta   90.00
_cell.angle_gamma   90.00
#
_symmetry.space_group_name_H-M   'P 1'
#
loop_
_entity.id
_entity.type
_entity.pdbx_description
1 polymer ?
#
loop_
_entity_poly.entity_id
_entity_poly.type
_entity_poly.pdbx_seq_one_letter_code
_entity_poly.pdbx_strand_id
1 'polypeptide(L)'
;GVSVALLGDLDGDGYGEFAAGAVYSDLGGRDAGCARVFSFAARALTANVLTISVATGGTQVLSIDVGPEHAGRSFLLLGSASGTAPGFKLQGVEVPLRFDNYTQYTTTNLNSSLLLGSPGTLDALGRGTARLQLPTGMPASLVGTTLFHAAVVYDNKVRLATNAAPVNLLE
;
A
#
# COMPACT_ATOMS: atom_id res chain seq x y z
N GLY A 1 -15.01 -14.33 -19.83
CA GLY A 1 -15.31 -13.19 -20.73
C GLY A 1 -15.07 -13.62 -22.16
N VAL A 2 -15.85 -13.12 -23.11
CA VAL A 2 -15.73 -13.46 -24.53
C VAL A 2 -14.87 -12.48 -25.33
N SER A 3 -14.64 -11.28 -24.77
CA SER A 3 -13.87 -10.21 -25.39
C SER A 3 -13.26 -9.30 -24.31
N VAL A 4 -12.13 -8.68 -24.65
CA VAL A 4 -11.46 -7.65 -23.84
C VAL A 4 -11.08 -6.50 -24.77
N ALA A 5 -11.25 -5.26 -24.31
CA ALA A 5 -10.82 -4.06 -25.02
C ALA A 5 -10.18 -3.07 -24.03
N LEU A 6 -9.06 -2.46 -24.44
CA LEU A 6 -8.48 -1.32 -23.73
C LEU A 6 -9.31 -0.07 -24.07
N LEU A 7 -9.63 0.75 -23.06
CA LEU A 7 -10.55 1.89 -23.21
C LEU A 7 -9.85 3.25 -23.21
N GLY A 8 -8.55 3.30 -22.95
CA GLY A 8 -7.87 4.56 -22.59
C GLY A 8 -8.12 4.86 -21.11
N ASP A 9 -7.84 6.09 -20.67
CA ASP A 9 -8.11 6.58 -19.30
C ASP A 9 -9.44 7.36 -19.31
N LEU A 10 -10.48 6.75 -18.75
CA LEU A 10 -11.87 7.17 -18.75
C LEU A 10 -12.22 7.97 -17.48
N ASP A 11 -11.58 7.67 -16.35
CA ASP A 11 -11.82 8.37 -15.08
C ASP A 11 -10.82 9.51 -14.80
N GLY A 12 -9.79 9.65 -15.62
CA GLY A 12 -8.83 10.75 -15.59
C GLY A 12 -7.76 10.60 -14.53
N ASP A 13 -7.52 9.38 -14.04
CA ASP A 13 -6.53 9.08 -13.00
C ASP A 13 -5.11 8.83 -13.55
N GLY A 14 -4.95 8.85 -14.88
CA GLY A 14 -3.69 8.62 -15.57
C GLY A 14 -3.41 7.14 -15.88
N TYR A 15 -4.29 6.21 -15.53
CA TYR A 15 -4.17 4.77 -15.80
C TYR A 15 -5.32 4.28 -16.69
N GLY A 16 -4.97 3.76 -17.86
CA GLY A 16 -6.00 3.33 -18.80
C GLY A 16 -6.79 2.09 -18.33
N GLU A 17 -8.11 2.11 -18.44
CA GLU A 17 -9.01 1.02 -18.06
C GLU A 17 -9.21 0.00 -19.19
N PHE A 18 -9.88 -1.11 -18.84
CA PHE A 18 -10.32 -2.11 -19.81
C PHE A 18 -11.76 -2.54 -19.58
N ALA A 19 -12.44 -2.92 -20.66
CA ALA A 19 -13.73 -3.60 -20.61
C ALA A 19 -13.55 -5.11 -20.83
N ALA A 20 -14.34 -5.91 -20.10
CA ALA A 20 -14.52 -7.32 -20.38
C ALA A 20 -16.00 -7.64 -20.64
N GLY A 21 -16.27 -8.34 -21.76
CA GLY A 21 -17.60 -8.77 -22.14
C GLY A 21 -17.98 -10.15 -21.57
N ALA A 22 -19.21 -10.31 -21.11
CA ALA A 22 -19.82 -11.58 -20.72
C ALA A 22 -21.15 -11.75 -21.45
N VAL A 23 -21.13 -12.44 -22.60
CA VAL A 23 -22.25 -12.45 -23.57
C VAL A 23 -23.54 -13.13 -23.08
N TYR A 24 -23.44 -13.96 -22.04
CA TYR A 24 -24.57 -14.67 -21.43
C TYR A 24 -24.80 -14.22 -19.98
N SER A 25 -24.46 -12.97 -19.65
CA SER A 25 -24.70 -12.47 -18.30
C SER A 25 -26.19 -12.24 -18.08
N ASP A 26 -26.69 -12.77 -16.97
CA ASP A 26 -28.10 -12.61 -16.58
C ASP A 26 -28.39 -11.33 -15.78
N LEU A 27 -27.40 -10.45 -15.60
CA LEU A 27 -27.53 -9.26 -14.75
C LEU A 27 -28.63 -8.29 -15.21
N GLY A 28 -28.98 -8.32 -16.51
CA GLY A 28 -30.05 -7.52 -17.11
C GLY A 28 -31.28 -8.34 -17.56
N GLY A 29 -31.39 -9.60 -17.14
CA GLY A 29 -32.34 -10.58 -17.68
C GLY A 29 -31.63 -11.75 -18.38
N ARG A 30 -32.37 -12.82 -18.65
CA ARG A 30 -31.81 -14.09 -19.19
C ARG A 30 -30.98 -13.85 -20.44
N ASP A 31 -29.72 -14.28 -20.40
CA ASP A 31 -28.74 -14.21 -21.49
C ASP A 31 -28.57 -12.79 -22.08
N ALA A 32 -28.90 -11.74 -21.31
CA ALA A 32 -28.89 -10.35 -21.79
C ALA A 32 -27.47 -9.84 -22.13
N GLY A 33 -26.46 -10.47 -21.54
CA GLY A 33 -25.08 -10.06 -21.68
C GLY A 33 -24.74 -8.85 -20.81
N CYS A 34 -23.45 -8.67 -20.51
CA CYS A 34 -22.94 -7.44 -19.92
C CYS A 34 -21.53 -7.12 -20.41
N ALA A 35 -21.17 -5.83 -20.34
CA ALA A 35 -19.79 -5.37 -20.38
C ALA A 35 -19.46 -4.75 -19.02
N ARG A 36 -18.33 -5.12 -18.43
CA ARG A 36 -17.83 -4.55 -17.18
C ARG A 36 -16.54 -3.78 -17.46
N VAL A 37 -16.46 -2.56 -16.95
CA VAL A 37 -15.26 -1.72 -16.98
C VAL A 37 -14.48 -1.94 -15.68
N PHE A 38 -13.17 -2.04 -15.80
CA PHE A 38 -12.24 -2.24 -14.69
C PHE A 38 -11.19 -1.12 -14.72
N SER A 39 -11.20 -0.25 -13.72
CA SER A 39 -10.17 0.77 -13.53
C SER A 39 -8.94 0.20 -12.84
N PHE A 40 -7.77 0.66 -13.25
CA PHE A 40 -6.57 0.57 -12.43
C PHE A 40 -6.48 1.83 -11.56
N ALA A 41 -5.58 1.86 -10.60
CA ALA A 41 -5.34 3.06 -9.80
C ALA A 41 -3.86 3.13 -9.44
N ALA A 42 -3.34 4.36 -9.38
CA ALA A 42 -2.03 4.63 -8.84
C ALA A 42 -1.92 4.08 -7.42
N ARG A 43 -0.92 3.25 -7.14
CA ARG A 43 -0.60 2.87 -5.76
C ARG A 43 0.26 3.96 -5.14
N ALA A 44 -0.33 4.71 -4.21
CA ALA A 44 0.36 5.76 -3.49
C ALA A 44 1.56 5.27 -2.65
N LEU A 45 1.59 3.97 -2.31
CA LEU A 45 2.75 3.31 -1.72
C LEU A 45 3.13 2.07 -2.52
N THR A 46 4.39 2.04 -2.98
CA THR A 46 4.99 0.94 -3.74
C THR A 46 6.21 0.38 -3.00
N ALA A 47 6.53 -0.88 -3.29
CA ALA A 47 7.67 -1.57 -2.69
C ALA A 47 8.58 -2.16 -3.78
N ASN A 48 9.90 -2.07 -3.59
CA ASN A 48 10.88 -2.64 -4.53
C ASN A 48 10.97 -4.18 -4.46
N VAL A 49 10.66 -4.77 -3.30
CA VAL A 49 10.64 -6.21 -3.06
C VAL A 49 9.37 -6.58 -2.29
N LEU A 50 8.89 -7.80 -2.48
CA LEU A 50 7.71 -8.34 -1.78
C LEU A 50 8.06 -9.49 -0.84
N THR A 51 9.33 -9.85 -0.75
CA THR A 51 9.83 -10.96 0.07
C THR A 51 11.17 -10.59 0.69
N ILE A 52 11.39 -10.96 1.95
CA ILE A 52 12.69 -10.88 2.63
C ILE A 52 12.93 -12.20 3.38
N SER A 53 14.14 -12.74 3.29
CA SER A 53 14.55 -13.93 4.05
C SER A 53 14.85 -13.53 5.50
N VAL A 54 14.34 -14.29 6.46
CA VAL A 54 14.63 -14.09 7.89
C VAL A 54 16.05 -14.53 8.23
N ALA A 55 16.62 -15.50 7.50
CA ALA A 55 18.00 -15.93 7.70
C ALA A 55 19.01 -14.88 7.22
N THR A 56 18.83 -14.36 6.01
CA THR A 56 19.79 -13.41 5.38
C THR A 56 19.43 -11.94 5.60
N GLY A 57 18.23 -11.65 6.10
CA GLY A 57 17.74 -10.29 6.24
C GLY A 57 17.55 -9.61 4.89
N GLY A 58 17.40 -8.28 4.91
CA GLY A 58 17.27 -7.50 3.69
C GLY A 58 16.67 -6.13 3.92
N THR A 59 16.40 -5.43 2.83
CA THR A 59 15.77 -4.12 2.87
C THR A 59 14.64 -4.05 1.86
N GLN A 60 13.45 -3.71 2.35
CA GLN A 60 12.36 -3.26 1.52
C GLN A 60 12.35 -1.73 1.51
N VAL A 61 12.52 -1.17 0.32
CA VAL A 61 12.34 0.25 0.03
C VAL A 61 10.88 0.48 -0.29
N LEU A 62 10.25 1.36 0.49
CA LEU A 62 8.86 1.76 0.37
C LEU A 62 8.82 3.20 -0.17
N SER A 63 8.39 3.32 -1.42
CA SER A 63 8.32 4.59 -2.15
C SER A 63 6.91 5.13 -2.10
N ILE A 64 6.78 6.36 -1.61
CA ILE A 64 5.52 7.10 -1.54
C ILE A 64 5.46 8.04 -2.73
N ASP A 65 4.34 8.05 -3.44
CA ASP A 65 3.99 9.07 -4.42
C ASP A 65 2.52 9.44 -4.21
N VAL A 66 2.30 10.64 -3.67
CA VAL A 66 0.95 11.15 -3.35
C VAL A 66 0.69 12.47 -4.08
N GLY A 67 1.46 12.76 -5.13
CA GLY A 67 1.27 13.93 -5.97
C GLY A 67 1.77 15.26 -5.39
N PRO A 68 2.10 16.24 -6.26
CA PRO A 68 2.70 17.52 -5.88
C PRO A 68 1.79 18.37 -4.97
N GLU A 69 0.49 18.12 -4.93
CA GLU A 69 -0.44 18.76 -4.00
C GLU A 69 -0.17 18.42 -2.53
N HIS A 70 0.62 17.37 -2.28
CA HIS A 70 1.14 16.96 -0.98
C HIS A 70 2.62 17.35 -0.76
N ALA A 71 3.24 18.12 -1.67
CA ALA A 71 4.64 18.51 -1.57
C ALA A 71 4.98 19.18 -0.23
N GLY A 72 6.16 18.86 0.30
CA GLY A 72 6.66 19.42 1.57
C GLY A 72 5.92 18.95 2.83
N ARG A 73 4.88 18.12 2.71
CA ARG A 73 4.18 17.56 3.88
C ARG A 73 5.01 16.46 4.54
N SER A 74 4.75 16.23 5.82
CA SER A 74 5.36 15.12 6.55
C SER A 74 4.59 13.83 6.28
N PHE A 75 5.29 12.71 6.37
CA PHE A 75 4.66 11.39 6.35
C PHE A 75 5.21 10.51 7.48
N LEU A 76 4.39 9.56 7.91
CA LEU A 76 4.74 8.52 8.87
C LEU A 76 4.37 7.16 8.26
N LEU A 77 5.32 6.25 8.20
CA LEU A 77 5.10 4.87 7.79
C LEU A 77 4.65 4.03 8.99
N LEU A 78 3.51 3.36 8.85
CA LEU A 78 2.92 2.48 9.85
C LEU A 78 3.01 1.02 9.37
N GLY A 79 3.15 0.09 10.29
CA GLY A 79 3.21 -1.35 10.02
C GLY A 79 2.09 -2.13 10.68
N SER A 80 1.73 -3.29 10.14
CA SER A 80 0.87 -4.29 10.78
C SER A 80 1.34 -5.69 10.42
N ALA A 81 1.35 -6.59 11.40
CA ALA A 81 1.64 -8.01 11.22
C ALA A 81 0.36 -8.87 11.25
N SER A 82 -0.78 -8.26 11.56
CA SER A 82 -2.08 -8.94 11.67
C SER A 82 -3.02 -8.69 10.49
N GLY A 83 -2.55 -7.99 9.46
CA GLY A 83 -3.25 -7.80 8.19
C GLY A 83 -3.73 -6.37 7.96
N THR A 84 -4.62 -6.21 6.98
CA THR A 84 -5.11 -4.90 6.52
C THR A 84 -6.57 -4.63 6.87
N ALA A 85 -7.28 -5.62 7.44
CA ALA A 85 -8.71 -5.53 7.75
C ALA A 85 -9.02 -6.05 9.17
N PRO A 86 -9.95 -5.40 9.91
CA PRO A 86 -10.52 -4.09 9.60
C PRO A 86 -9.44 -2.99 9.69
N GLY A 87 -9.52 -1.99 8.81
CA GLY A 87 -8.73 -0.77 8.93
C GLY A 87 -9.08 0.03 10.18
N PHE A 88 -8.25 1.00 10.56
CA PHE A 88 -8.54 1.91 11.67
C PHE A 88 -8.62 3.37 11.21
N LYS A 89 -9.35 4.21 11.95
CA LYS A 89 -9.45 5.64 11.64
C LYS A 89 -8.46 6.44 12.46
N LEU A 90 -7.70 7.31 11.80
CA LEU A 90 -6.80 8.28 12.41
C LEU A 90 -7.25 9.69 12.01
N GLN A 91 -7.77 10.45 12.98
CA GLN A 91 -8.32 11.80 12.74
C GLN A 91 -9.33 11.86 11.58
N GLY A 92 -10.14 10.80 11.42
CA GLY A 92 -11.17 10.70 10.37
C GLY A 92 -10.69 10.09 9.05
N VAL A 93 -9.38 9.92 8.84
CA VAL A 93 -8.82 9.23 7.68
C VAL A 93 -8.70 7.74 7.98
N GLU A 94 -9.15 6.89 7.05
CA GLU A 94 -9.02 5.44 7.17
C GLU A 94 -7.62 4.99 6.77
N VAL A 95 -6.95 4.28 7.69
CA VAL A 95 -5.66 3.64 7.47
C VAL A 95 -5.93 2.15 7.21
N PRO A 96 -5.53 1.60 6.05
CA PRO A 96 -5.83 0.23 5.65
C PRO A 96 -4.88 -0.79 6.31
N LEU A 97 -4.73 -0.69 7.63
CA LEU A 97 -3.95 -1.60 8.46
C LEU A 97 -4.80 -2.06 9.63
N ARG A 98 -4.64 -3.31 10.05
CA ARG A 98 -5.19 -3.77 11.32
C ARG A 98 -4.28 -3.28 12.44
N PHE A 99 -4.85 -2.57 13.41
CA PHE A 99 -4.08 -2.04 14.53
C PHE A 99 -3.58 -3.18 15.44
N ASP A 100 -2.27 -3.28 15.62
CA ASP A 100 -1.63 -4.29 16.48
C ASP A 100 -0.36 -3.76 17.17
N ASN A 101 0.35 -4.65 17.87
CA ASN A 101 1.60 -4.32 18.56
C ASN A 101 2.67 -3.80 17.59
N TYR A 102 2.70 -4.27 16.34
CA TYR A 102 3.64 -3.78 15.34
C TYR A 102 3.23 -2.38 14.87
N THR A 103 1.94 -2.08 14.73
CA THR A 103 1.46 -0.72 14.49
C THR A 103 1.89 0.23 15.60
N GLN A 104 1.66 -0.15 16.86
CA GLN A 104 2.08 0.63 18.02
C GLN A 104 3.61 0.79 18.10
N TYR A 105 4.37 -0.22 17.69
CA TYR A 105 5.83 -0.12 17.60
C TYR A 105 6.23 0.94 16.57
N THR A 106 5.67 0.89 15.35
CA THR A 106 6.01 1.82 14.27
C THR A 106 5.60 3.28 14.52
N THR A 107 4.62 3.53 15.40
CA THR A 107 4.25 4.89 15.81
C THR A 107 5.17 5.50 16.86
N THR A 108 5.89 4.67 17.63
CA THR A 108 6.69 5.11 18.77
C THR A 108 8.20 5.00 18.52
N ASN A 109 8.63 4.07 17.67
CA ASN A 109 10.03 3.80 17.35
C ASN A 109 10.42 4.41 16.00
N LEU A 110 10.37 5.74 15.97
CA LEU A 110 10.65 6.56 14.79
C LEU A 110 12.14 6.50 14.42
N ASN A 111 12.44 6.35 13.12
CA ASN A 111 13.79 6.24 12.57
C ASN A 111 14.67 5.21 13.30
N SER A 112 14.08 4.04 13.59
CA SER A 112 14.76 2.91 14.21
C SER A 112 15.58 2.10 13.20
N SER A 113 16.41 1.18 13.69
CA SER A 113 17.16 0.25 12.82
C SER A 113 16.28 -0.65 11.97
N LEU A 114 15.04 -0.91 12.41
CA LEU A 114 14.05 -1.67 11.64
C LEU A 114 13.33 -0.78 10.62
N LEU A 115 13.09 0.50 10.96
CA LEU A 115 12.30 1.43 10.17
C LEU A 115 13.03 2.75 9.99
N LEU A 116 13.70 2.92 8.85
CA LEU A 116 14.44 4.14 8.50
C LEU A 116 13.61 5.07 7.61
N GLY A 117 13.81 6.38 7.77
CA GLY A 117 13.13 7.41 6.96
C GLY A 117 11.66 7.59 7.33
N SER A 118 11.30 7.31 8.58
CA SER A 118 9.94 7.46 9.12
C SER A 118 9.98 7.99 10.55
N PRO A 119 9.45 9.21 10.83
CA PRO A 119 8.79 10.09 9.87
C PRO A 119 9.79 10.67 8.88
N GLY A 120 9.26 11.08 7.72
CA GLY A 120 10.00 11.78 6.67
C GLY A 120 9.19 12.94 6.10
N THR A 121 9.78 13.64 5.12
CA THR A 121 9.13 14.75 4.42
C THR A 121 9.06 14.43 2.93
N LEU A 122 7.95 14.80 2.30
CA LEU A 122 7.74 14.65 0.86
C LEU A 122 8.48 15.75 0.09
N ASP A 123 9.05 15.41 -1.06
CA ASP A 123 9.72 16.35 -1.94
C ASP A 123 8.74 17.28 -2.69
N ALA A 124 9.26 18.09 -3.63
CA ALA A 124 8.46 19.02 -4.43
C ALA A 124 7.43 18.34 -5.36
N LEU A 125 7.58 17.04 -5.61
CA LEU A 125 6.67 16.23 -6.40
C LEU A 125 5.72 15.41 -5.51
N GLY A 126 5.78 15.57 -4.18
CA GLY A 126 4.97 14.78 -3.25
C GLY A 126 5.50 13.36 -3.04
N ARG A 127 6.78 13.13 -3.29
CA ARG A 127 7.41 11.81 -3.17
C ARG A 127 8.22 11.67 -1.91
N GLY A 128 8.23 10.47 -1.35
CA GLY A 128 8.98 10.13 -0.15
C GLY A 128 9.53 8.72 -0.20
N THR A 129 10.45 8.39 0.69
CA THR A 129 10.97 7.03 0.82
C THR A 129 11.17 6.68 2.28
N ALA A 130 10.68 5.50 2.65
CA ALA A 130 11.00 4.84 3.90
C ALA A 130 11.57 3.44 3.62
N ARG A 131 12.25 2.86 4.61
CA ARG A 131 12.87 1.55 4.49
C ARG A 131 12.51 0.68 5.67
N LEU A 132 12.01 -0.52 5.39
CA LEU A 132 12.01 -1.62 6.34
C LEU A 132 13.33 -2.36 6.17
N GLN A 133 14.16 -2.37 7.21
CA GLN A 133 15.42 -3.09 7.23
C GLN A 133 15.33 -4.26 8.19
N LEU A 134 15.31 -5.48 7.67
CA LEU A 134 15.29 -6.69 8.47
C LEU A 134 16.74 -7.17 8.69
N PRO A 135 17.23 -7.21 9.95
CA PRO A 135 18.52 -7.84 10.26
C PRO A 135 18.60 -9.31 9.83
N THR A 136 19.83 -9.80 9.68
CA THR A 136 20.15 -11.21 9.48
C THR A 136 19.85 -12.03 10.74
N GLY A 137 19.50 -13.31 10.59
CA GLY A 137 19.33 -14.23 11.71
C GLY A 137 18.08 -13.98 12.54
N MET A 138 17.01 -13.49 11.91
CA MET A 138 15.72 -13.33 12.57
C MET A 138 15.11 -14.68 12.96
N PRO A 139 14.28 -14.73 14.02
CA PRO A 139 13.66 -15.98 14.47
C PRO A 139 12.85 -16.67 13.37
N ALA A 140 13.01 -17.99 13.23
CA ALA A 140 12.27 -18.80 12.27
C ALA A 140 10.73 -18.75 12.48
N SER A 141 10.27 -18.36 13.67
CA SER A 141 8.85 -18.14 13.96
C SER A 141 8.22 -17.00 13.14
N LEU A 142 9.03 -16.16 12.49
CA LEU A 142 8.56 -15.10 11.60
C LEU A 142 8.32 -15.60 10.16
N VAL A 143 8.84 -16.78 9.79
CA VAL A 143 8.64 -17.36 8.46
C VAL A 143 7.15 -17.58 8.20
N GLY A 144 6.70 -17.23 7.00
CA GLY A 144 5.29 -17.28 6.60
C GLY A 144 4.45 -16.09 7.08
N THR A 145 5.03 -15.18 7.88
CA THR A 145 4.36 -13.93 8.26
C THR A 145 4.43 -12.93 7.12
N THR A 146 3.33 -12.23 6.87
CA THR A 146 3.30 -11.05 6.00
C THR A 146 3.22 -9.80 6.85
N LEU A 147 4.18 -8.89 6.71
CA LEU A 147 4.08 -7.54 7.23
C LEU A 147 3.43 -6.65 6.17
N PHE A 148 2.59 -5.74 6.61
CA PHE A 148 1.93 -4.75 5.76
C PHE A 148 2.31 -3.35 6.23
N HIS A 149 2.61 -2.46 5.28
CA HIS A 149 2.95 -1.07 5.58
C HIS A 149 2.05 -0.12 4.83
N ALA A 150 1.65 0.97 5.48
CA ALA A 150 0.92 2.08 4.86
C ALA A 150 1.50 3.40 5.38
N ALA A 151 1.59 4.41 4.52
CA ALA A 151 2.04 5.74 4.91
C ALA A 151 0.83 6.64 5.21
N VAL A 152 0.96 7.44 6.26
CA VAL A 152 0.02 8.51 6.61
C VAL A 152 0.70 9.83 6.31
N VAL A 153 0.09 10.67 5.47
CA VAL A 153 0.60 12.00 5.14
C VAL A 153 -0.13 13.04 5.98
N TYR A 154 0.62 13.91 6.64
CA TYR A 154 0.11 14.85 7.62
C TYR A 154 0.84 16.19 7.60
N ASP A 155 0.15 17.21 8.11
CA ASP A 155 0.70 18.50 8.50
C ASP A 155 0.38 18.77 9.99
N ASN A 156 -0.58 19.65 10.27
CA ASN A 156 -1.19 19.79 11.60
C ASN A 156 -2.35 18.80 11.80
N LYS A 157 -2.79 18.14 10.73
CA LYS A 157 -3.77 17.06 10.76
C LYS A 157 -3.43 15.98 9.74
N VAL A 158 -4.00 14.79 9.92
CA VAL A 158 -3.91 13.74 8.90
C VAL A 158 -4.65 14.17 7.64
N ARG A 159 -4.01 14.01 6.48
CA ARG A 159 -4.54 14.40 5.17
C ARG A 159 -4.99 13.20 4.36
N LEU A 160 -4.19 12.16 4.31
CA LEU A 160 -4.53 10.89 3.65
C LEU A 160 -3.74 9.74 4.26
N ALA A 161 -4.14 8.53 3.90
CA ALA A 161 -3.36 7.31 4.08
C ALA A 161 -3.24 6.61 2.71
N THR A 162 -2.09 5.99 2.46
CA THR A 162 -1.85 5.23 1.24
C THR A 162 -2.51 3.85 1.30
N ASN A 163 -2.51 3.13 0.18
CA ASN A 163 -2.71 1.68 0.20
C ASN A 163 -1.66 0.99 1.10
N ALA A 164 -1.99 -0.23 1.54
CA ALA A 164 -1.02 -1.10 2.18
C ALA A 164 -0.10 -1.77 1.14
N ALA A 165 1.17 -1.94 1.48
CA ALA A 165 2.19 -2.66 0.73
C ALA A 165 2.69 -3.86 1.56
N PRO A 166 2.69 -5.08 1.02
CA PRO A 166 3.10 -6.27 1.77
C PRO A 166 4.60 -6.56 1.65
N VAL A 167 5.13 -7.31 2.62
CA VAL A 167 6.37 -8.07 2.52
C VAL A 167 6.21 -9.42 3.22
N ASN A 168 6.47 -10.50 2.50
CA ASN A 168 6.44 -11.85 3.03
C ASN A 168 7.80 -12.21 3.61
N LEU A 169 7.80 -12.76 4.81
CA LEU A 169 9.00 -13.25 5.46
C LEU A 169 9.18 -14.74 5.12
N LEU A 170 10.29 -15.05 4.46
CA LEU A 170 10.64 -16.41 4.03
C LEU A 170 11.85 -16.90 4.81
N GLU A 171 12.20 -18.19 4.66
CA GLU A 171 13.46 -18.71 5.19
C GLU A 171 14.67 -17.97 4.61
#